data_AF-A0A349URG2-F1
#
_entry.id   AF-A0A349URG2-F1
#
_cell.length_a   1.000
_cell.length_b   1.000
_cell.length_c   1.000
_cell.angle_alpha   90.00
_cell.angle_beta   90.00
_cell.angle_gamma   90.00
#
_symmetry.space_group_name_H-M   'P 1'
#
loop_
_entity.id
_entity.type
_entity.pdbx_description
1 polymer ?
#
loop_
_entity_poly.entity_id
_entity_poly.type
_entity_poly.pdbx_seq_one_letter_code
_entity_poly.pdbx_strand_id
1 'polypeptide(L)'
;SPLLEQARLAIAVADVNVRVARNQTLPRLDFTAGGTLQGLGGSSKQGHDELFTGDYAGYNFALTFEYPIGNRERLALLRKARFERLQAVAGMQNTADQVAQSVRQAMRQVAASHEELLTQRQAVEAAKAQLKALEDLEELRARMSPEFLRLKLSAQETIAGARRSELQAVTDYNAALIRLAQTTGTVLQGTVVTSTAMELSGGLEERLPATWGESPWRSGETTKKNQKYPTTQDIPVR
;
A
#
# COMPACT_ATOMS: atom_id res chain seq x y z
N SER A 1 2.71 3.45 10.13
CA SER A 1 3.21 2.77 8.93
C SER A 1 3.14 1.27 9.13
N PRO A 2 2.49 0.50 8.24
CA PRO A 2 2.35 -0.96 8.37
C PRO A 2 3.69 -1.70 8.39
N LEU A 3 4.74 -1.17 7.74
CA LEU A 3 6.09 -1.75 7.77
C LEU A 3 6.72 -1.74 9.17
N LEU A 4 6.49 -0.68 9.96
CA LEU A 4 7.00 -0.60 11.33
C LEU A 4 6.28 -1.57 12.26
N GLU A 5 4.98 -1.78 12.07
CA GLU A 5 4.23 -2.78 12.83
C GLU A 5 4.69 -4.21 12.50
N GLN A 6 4.95 -4.51 11.23
CA GLN A 6 5.55 -5.79 10.84
C GLN A 6 6.92 -6.02 11.49
N ALA A 7 7.79 -4.99 11.50
CA ALA A 7 9.09 -5.07 12.17
C ALA A 7 8.96 -5.27 13.68
N ARG A 8 7.97 -4.63 14.32
CA ARG A 8 7.66 -4.83 15.74
C ARG A 8 7.20 -6.26 16.04
N LEU A 9 6.35 -6.84 15.18
CA LEU A 9 5.93 -8.23 15.30
C LEU A 9 7.10 -9.20 15.14
N ALA A 10 8.04 -8.92 14.24
CA ALA A 10 9.25 -9.72 14.07
C ALA A 10 10.10 -9.76 15.35
N ILE A 11 10.25 -8.63 16.05
CA ILE A 11 10.92 -8.58 17.35
C ILE A 11 10.14 -9.39 18.39
N ALA A 12 8.81 -9.27 18.42
CA ALA A 12 7.97 -10.01 19.37
C ALA A 12 8.10 -11.54 19.18
N VAL A 13 8.16 -12.02 17.94
CA VAL A 13 8.42 -13.43 17.62
C VAL A 13 9.82 -13.84 18.08
N ALA A 14 10.84 -13.02 17.80
CA ALA A 14 12.20 -13.30 18.25
C ALA A 14 12.30 -13.34 19.79
N ASP A 15 11.56 -12.48 20.49
CA ASP A 15 11.44 -12.48 21.95
C ASP A 15 10.82 -13.77 22.49
N VAL A 16 9.76 -14.28 21.85
CA VAL A 16 9.18 -15.60 22.17
C VAL A 16 10.23 -16.69 21.98
N ASN A 17 10.96 -16.68 20.87
CA ASN A 17 12.00 -17.68 20.59
C ASN A 17 13.13 -17.68 21.63
N VAL A 18 13.55 -16.49 22.09
CA VAL A 18 14.52 -16.38 23.20
C VAL A 18 13.96 -16.99 24.49
N ARG A 19 12.69 -16.77 24.81
CA ARG A 19 12.06 -17.37 26.00
C ARG A 19 11.95 -18.89 25.87
N VAL A 20 11.55 -19.41 24.71
CA VAL A 20 11.47 -20.85 24.44
C VAL A 20 12.86 -21.48 24.54
N ALA A 21 13.87 -20.89 23.91
CA ALA A 21 15.25 -21.37 23.97
C ALA A 21 15.80 -21.34 25.40
N ARG A 22 15.45 -20.32 26.20
CA ARG A 22 15.80 -20.27 27.63
C ARG A 22 15.10 -21.39 28.40
N ASN A 23 13.82 -21.62 28.16
CA ASN A 23 13.06 -22.67 28.85
C ASN A 23 13.64 -24.07 28.56
N GLN A 24 14.11 -24.31 27.33
CA GLN A 24 14.78 -25.56 26.95
C GLN A 24 16.15 -25.77 27.61
N THR A 25 16.71 -24.75 28.29
CA THR A 25 17.91 -24.93 29.11
C THR A 25 17.61 -25.46 30.52
N LEU A 26 16.33 -25.46 30.92
CA LEU A 26 15.89 -25.89 32.23
C LEU A 26 15.62 -27.40 32.26
N PRO A 27 15.63 -28.02 33.45
CA PRO A 27 15.22 -29.41 33.62
C PRO A 27 13.76 -29.62 33.22
N ARG A 28 13.44 -30.82 32.73
CA ARG A 28 12.08 -31.20 32.32
C ARG A 28 11.54 -32.27 33.26
N LEU A 29 10.26 -32.13 33.60
CA LEU A 29 9.49 -33.12 34.34
C LEU A 29 8.22 -33.41 33.55
N ASP A 30 8.09 -34.64 33.07
CA ASP A 30 6.90 -35.11 32.34
C ASP A 30 6.16 -36.14 33.18
N PHE A 31 4.84 -36.02 33.21
CA PHE A 31 3.94 -37.00 33.80
C PHE A 31 3.08 -37.62 32.70
N THR A 32 3.05 -38.95 32.64
CA THR A 32 2.21 -39.70 31.71
C THR A 32 1.32 -40.66 32.48
N ALA A 33 0.04 -40.67 32.15
CA ALA A 33 -0.94 -41.58 32.70
C ALA A 33 -1.74 -42.17 31.54
N GLY A 34 -2.02 -43.46 31.60
CA GLY A 34 -2.73 -44.17 30.55
C GLY A 34 -3.52 -45.34 31.11
N GLY A 35 -4.50 -45.78 30.33
CA GLY A 35 -5.21 -47.03 30.54
C GLY A 35 -5.24 -47.82 29.25
N THR A 36 -5.10 -49.13 29.34
CA THR A 36 -5.23 -50.05 28.21
C THR A 36 -6.35 -51.03 28.49
N LEU A 37 -7.12 -51.38 27.47
CA LEU A 37 -8.07 -52.48 27.50
C LEU A 37 -7.63 -53.47 26.43
N GLN A 38 -7.41 -54.71 26.83
CA GLN A 38 -7.02 -55.79 25.91
C GLN A 38 -8.07 -56.90 25.92
N GLY A 39 -8.46 -57.39 24.73
CA GLY A 39 -9.20 -58.64 24.60
C GLY A 39 -8.22 -59.74 24.24
N LEU A 40 -7.85 -60.58 25.20
CA LEU A 40 -6.81 -61.60 25.04
C LEU A 40 -7.40 -62.99 24.73
N GLY A 41 -8.73 -63.10 24.63
CA GLY A 41 -9.46 -64.34 24.36
C GLY A 41 -9.08 -64.98 23.01
N GLY A 42 -9.01 -66.31 23.00
CA GLY A 42 -8.62 -67.11 21.83
C GLY A 42 -9.64 -67.16 20.68
N SER A 43 -10.78 -66.47 20.80
CA SER A 43 -11.82 -66.34 19.78
C SER A 43 -12.38 -64.92 19.73
N SER A 44 -12.88 -64.47 18.57
CA SER A 44 -13.37 -63.09 18.38
C SER A 44 -14.50 -62.71 19.36
N LYS A 45 -15.41 -63.63 19.67
CA LYS A 45 -16.51 -63.38 20.61
C LYS A 45 -15.99 -63.18 22.05
N GLN A 46 -15.03 -63.99 22.49
CA GLN A 46 -14.43 -63.85 23.81
C GLN A 46 -13.60 -62.57 23.94
N GLY A 47 -12.79 -62.25 22.93
CA GLY A 47 -12.02 -61.00 22.93
C GLY A 47 -12.91 -59.75 22.94
N HIS A 48 -14.08 -59.79 22.30
CA HIS A 48 -15.06 -58.70 22.39
C HIS A 48 -15.71 -58.61 23.77
N ASP A 49 -16.16 -59.73 24.35
CA ASP A 49 -16.77 -59.73 25.68
C ASP A 49 -15.78 -59.21 26.74
N GLU A 50 -14.52 -59.65 26.69
CA GLU A 50 -13.45 -59.23 27.61
C GLU A 50 -13.10 -57.72 27.50
N LEU A 51 -13.24 -57.14 26.31
CA LEU A 51 -13.10 -55.69 26.11
C LEU A 51 -14.27 -54.91 26.72
N PHE A 52 -15.49 -55.46 26.69
CA PHE A 52 -16.68 -54.83 27.25
C PHE A 52 -16.79 -55.00 28.76
N THR A 53 -16.35 -56.14 29.31
CA THR A 53 -16.29 -56.38 30.76
C THR A 53 -15.09 -55.68 31.40
N GLY A 54 -14.04 -55.41 30.63
CA GLY A 54 -12.83 -54.74 31.11
C GLY A 54 -11.93 -55.68 31.92
N ASP A 55 -12.05 -57.00 31.70
CA ASP A 55 -11.36 -58.02 32.50
C ASP A 55 -9.83 -57.92 32.41
N TYR A 56 -9.31 -57.34 31.33
CA TYR A 56 -7.88 -57.00 31.18
C TYR A 56 -7.67 -55.50 31.01
N ALA A 57 -8.17 -54.72 31.97
CA ALA A 57 -7.83 -53.31 32.10
C ALA A 57 -6.47 -53.12 32.78
N GLY A 58 -5.56 -52.41 32.11
CA GLY A 58 -4.29 -51.96 32.68
C GLY A 58 -4.32 -50.45 32.92
N TYR A 59 -3.70 -49.98 33.99
CA TYR A 59 -3.41 -48.57 34.22
C TYR A 59 -1.92 -48.37 34.42
N ASN A 60 -1.36 -47.34 33.82
CA ASN A 60 0.05 -47.01 33.95
C ASN A 60 0.22 -45.52 34.28
N PHE A 61 1.13 -45.25 35.21
CA PHE A 61 1.56 -43.90 35.58
C PHE A 61 3.09 -43.86 35.51
N ALA A 62 3.65 -42.85 34.87
CA ALA A 62 5.09 -42.66 34.77
C ALA A 62 5.45 -41.18 34.97
N LEU A 63 6.54 -40.96 35.68
CA LEU A 63 7.14 -39.66 35.89
C LEU A 63 8.56 -39.69 35.34
N THR A 64 8.85 -38.84 34.36
CA THR A 64 10.15 -38.77 33.69
C THR A 64 10.79 -37.43 34.04
N PHE A 65 11.94 -37.47 34.72
CA PHE A 65 12.74 -36.28 35.02
C PHE A 65 14.03 -36.30 34.20
N GLU A 66 14.30 -35.19 33.50
CA GLU A 66 15.50 -35.02 32.68
C GLU A 66 16.25 -33.76 33.12
N TYR A 67 17.52 -33.93 33.53
CA TYR A 67 18.42 -32.83 33.86
C TYR A 67 19.58 -32.78 32.85
N PRO A 68 19.66 -31.73 32.00
CA PRO A 68 20.71 -31.65 30.99
C PRO A 68 22.05 -31.23 31.62
N ILE A 69 23.01 -32.17 31.68
CA ILE A 69 24.37 -31.89 32.18
C ILE A 69 25.23 -31.30 31.04
N GLY A 70 25.97 -30.22 31.34
CA GLY A 70 26.85 -29.53 30.39
C GLY A 70 26.13 -28.63 29.38
N ASN A 71 24.96 -29.07 28.89
CA ASN A 71 23.96 -28.33 28.10
C ASN A 71 24.49 -27.33 27.05
N ARG A 72 25.64 -27.62 26.44
CA ARG A 72 26.35 -26.67 25.55
C ARG A 72 25.54 -26.33 24.31
N GLU A 73 24.85 -27.32 23.76
CA GLU A 73 23.99 -27.17 22.58
C GLU A 73 22.82 -26.21 22.86
N ARG A 74 22.02 -26.43 23.91
CA ARG A 74 20.90 -25.53 24.23
C ARG A 74 21.37 -24.13 24.59
N LEU A 75 22.51 -24.00 25.29
CA LEU A 75 23.12 -22.70 25.55
C LEU A 75 23.56 -21.98 24.27
N ALA A 76 24.09 -22.71 23.29
CA ALA A 76 24.42 -22.16 21.97
C ALA A 76 23.14 -21.71 21.22
N LEU A 77 22.07 -22.51 21.26
CA LEU A 77 20.77 -22.16 20.69
C LEU A 77 20.17 -20.91 21.35
N LEU A 78 20.27 -20.77 22.68
CA LEU A 78 19.86 -19.56 23.39
C LEU A 78 20.67 -18.33 22.95
N ARG A 79 21.99 -18.46 22.78
CA ARG A 79 22.83 -17.37 22.25
C ARG A 79 22.42 -17.01 20.83
N LYS A 80 22.19 -18.01 19.96
CA LYS A 80 21.69 -17.80 18.60
C LYS A 80 20.37 -17.03 18.58
N ALA A 81 19.38 -17.46 19.37
CA ALA A 81 18.08 -16.77 19.46
C ALA A 81 18.23 -15.31 19.95
N ARG A 82 19.17 -15.03 20.86
CA ARG A 82 19.46 -13.65 21.29
C ARG A 82 20.06 -12.81 20.16
N PHE A 83 20.95 -13.38 19.35
CA PHE A 83 21.49 -12.68 18.18
C PHE A 83 20.41 -12.44 17.11
N GLU A 84 19.54 -13.41 16.86
CA GLU A 84 18.39 -13.25 15.96
C GLU A 84 17.47 -12.12 16.43
N ARG A 85 17.22 -12.01 17.75
CA ARG A 85 16.49 -10.87 18.33
C ARG A 85 17.21 -9.55 18.10
N LEU A 86 18.52 -9.48 18.34
CA LEU A 86 19.30 -8.26 18.07
C LEU A 86 19.25 -7.87 16.59
N GLN A 87 19.32 -8.85 15.69
CA GLN A 87 19.16 -8.64 14.26
C GLN A 87 17.77 -8.10 13.91
N ALA A 88 16.70 -8.61 14.53
CA ALA A 88 15.34 -8.10 14.33
C ALA A 88 15.20 -6.64 14.81
N VAL A 89 15.82 -6.28 15.95
CA VAL A 89 15.84 -4.91 16.45
C VAL A 89 16.61 -3.98 15.51
N ALA A 90 17.80 -4.38 15.05
CA ALA A 90 18.56 -3.62 14.07
C ALA A 90 17.80 -3.48 12.74
N GLY A 91 17.09 -4.53 12.31
CA GLY A 91 16.21 -4.51 11.15
C GLY A 91 15.10 -3.47 11.29
N MET A 92 14.44 -3.38 12.45
CA MET A 92 13.43 -2.36 12.72
C MET A 92 14.01 -0.94 12.63
N GLN A 93 15.20 -0.71 13.19
CA GLN A 93 15.87 0.59 13.11
C GLN A 93 16.17 0.96 11.65
N ASN A 94 16.71 0.04 10.85
CA ASN A 94 16.96 0.25 9.43
C ASN A 94 15.66 0.57 8.67
N THR A 95 14.57 -0.13 8.95
CA THR A 95 13.25 0.17 8.36
C THR A 95 12.77 1.57 8.75
N ALA A 96 12.94 1.99 10.01
CA ALA A 96 12.59 3.32 10.45
C ALA A 96 13.40 4.41 9.71
N ASP A 97 14.70 4.20 9.55
CA ASP A 97 15.59 5.13 8.84
C ASP A 97 15.23 5.21 7.36
N GLN A 98 14.91 4.09 6.71
CA GLN A 98 14.44 4.04 5.32
C GLN A 98 13.12 4.80 5.13
N VAL A 99 12.17 4.62 6.04
CA VAL A 99 10.90 5.36 6.03
C VAL A 99 11.15 6.86 6.20
N ALA A 100 12.00 7.25 7.15
CA ALA A 100 12.35 8.65 7.37
C ALA A 100 13.03 9.27 6.14
N GLN A 101 13.95 8.54 5.49
CA GLN A 101 14.60 8.99 4.26
C GLN A 101 13.59 9.15 3.12
N SER A 102 12.66 8.20 2.98
CA SER A 102 11.61 8.22 1.96
C SER A 102 10.69 9.44 2.13
N VAL A 103 10.29 9.75 3.37
CA VAL A 103 9.50 10.95 3.68
C VAL A 103 10.28 12.22 3.33
N ARG A 104 11.56 12.33 3.73
CA ARG A 104 12.40 13.50 3.41
C ARG A 104 12.56 13.68 1.89
N GLN A 105 12.73 12.58 1.15
CA GLN A 105 12.83 12.62 -0.31
C GLN A 105 11.51 13.07 -0.94
N ALA A 106 10.37 12.56 -0.47
CA ALA A 106 9.05 12.99 -0.95
C ALA A 106 8.82 14.49 -0.68
N MET A 107 9.18 15.00 0.50
CA MET A 107 9.09 16.43 0.80
C MET A 107 9.96 17.28 -0.13
N ARG A 108 11.21 16.86 -0.38
CA ARG A 108 12.08 17.56 -1.35
C ARG A 108 11.51 17.53 -2.75
N GLN A 109 10.90 16.42 -3.17
CA GLN A 109 10.27 16.33 -4.49
C GLN A 109 9.11 17.31 -4.63
N VAL A 110 8.28 17.46 -3.59
CA VAL A 110 7.19 18.46 -3.57
C VAL A 110 7.72 19.88 -3.67
N ALA A 111 8.78 20.22 -2.92
CA ALA A 111 9.39 21.53 -2.99
C ALA A 111 9.97 21.82 -4.38
N ALA A 112 10.70 20.86 -4.96
CA ALA A 112 11.29 20.98 -6.29
C ALA A 112 10.23 21.11 -7.39
N SER A 113 9.15 20.31 -7.36
CA SER A 113 8.08 20.42 -8.36
C SER A 113 7.26 21.70 -8.21
N HIS A 114 7.15 22.25 -7.00
CA HIS A 114 6.55 23.56 -6.78
C HIS A 114 7.41 24.69 -7.39
N GLU A 115 8.73 24.67 -7.18
CA GLU A 115 9.65 25.63 -7.81
C GLU A 115 9.64 25.53 -9.34
N GLU A 116 9.59 24.30 -9.88
CA GLU A 116 9.46 24.06 -11.32
C GLU A 116 8.17 24.67 -11.87
N LEU A 117 7.03 24.46 -11.19
CA LEU A 117 5.76 25.07 -11.57
C LEU A 117 5.84 26.60 -11.63
N LEU A 118 6.47 27.24 -10.63
CA LEU A 118 6.67 28.69 -10.65
C LEU A 118 7.55 29.12 -11.82
N THR A 119 8.60 28.36 -12.13
CA THR A 119 9.49 28.62 -13.26
C THR A 119 8.74 28.52 -14.59
N GLN A 120 7.94 27.48 -14.78
CA GLN A 120 7.15 27.30 -16.01
C GLN A 120 6.06 28.38 -16.16
N ARG A 121 5.46 28.83 -15.07
CA ARG A 121 4.56 30.00 -15.07
C ARG A 121 5.25 31.26 -15.56
N GLN A 122 6.46 31.53 -15.06
CA GLN A 122 7.25 32.67 -15.52
C GLN A 122 7.62 32.55 -17.00
N ALA A 123 7.93 31.34 -17.49
CA ALA A 123 8.20 31.10 -18.91
C ALA A 123 6.97 31.40 -19.79
N VAL A 124 5.76 31.05 -19.34
CA VAL A 124 4.51 31.40 -20.03
C VAL A 124 4.32 32.91 -20.09
N GLU A 125 4.54 33.63 -18.98
CA GLU A 125 4.43 35.10 -18.96
C GLU A 125 5.48 35.77 -19.83
N ALA A 126 6.72 35.27 -19.84
CA ALA A 126 7.78 35.77 -20.71
C ALA A 126 7.43 35.57 -22.20
N ALA A 127 6.92 34.38 -22.57
CA ALA A 127 6.49 34.10 -23.94
C ALA A 127 5.32 35.00 -24.39
N LYS A 128 4.36 35.28 -23.49
CA LYS A 128 3.27 36.23 -23.76
C LYS A 128 3.78 37.65 -23.94
N ALA A 129 4.72 38.10 -23.09
CA ALA A 129 5.31 39.43 -23.20
C ALA A 129 6.07 39.60 -24.54
N GLN A 130 6.74 38.55 -25.01
CA GLN A 130 7.40 38.55 -26.32
C GLN A 130 6.40 38.70 -27.47
N LEU A 131 5.27 37.97 -27.44
CA LEU A 131 4.21 38.14 -28.44
C LEU A 131 3.64 39.56 -28.41
N LYS A 132 3.38 40.10 -27.22
CA LYS A 132 2.88 41.47 -27.07
C LYS A 132 3.84 42.51 -27.66
N ALA A 133 5.14 42.38 -27.41
CA ALA A 133 6.14 43.28 -27.99
C ALA A 133 6.17 43.21 -29.53
N LEU A 134 5.89 42.04 -30.12
CA LEU A 134 5.74 41.90 -31.57
C LEU A 134 4.47 42.60 -32.08
N GLU A 135 3.36 42.48 -31.36
CA GLU A 135 2.09 43.14 -31.69
C GLU A 135 2.21 44.67 -31.62
N ASP A 136 2.89 45.21 -30.60
CA ASP A 136 3.13 46.65 -30.47
C ASP A 136 3.99 47.19 -31.66
N LEU A 137 4.94 46.39 -32.16
CA LEU A 137 5.73 46.72 -33.36
C LEU A 137 4.91 46.68 -34.65
N GLU A 138 3.91 45.80 -34.72
CA GLU A 138 2.97 45.70 -35.85
C GLU A 138 2.19 47.00 -36.02
N GLU A 139 1.63 47.50 -34.91
CA GLU A 139 0.85 48.75 -34.86
C GLU A 139 1.65 49.97 -35.33
N LEU A 140 2.94 50.00 -35.00
CA LEU A 140 3.85 51.10 -35.38
C LEU A 140 4.35 51.04 -36.84
N ARG A 141 4.44 49.85 -37.45
CA ARG A 141 5.18 49.66 -38.72
C ARG A 141 4.36 49.14 -39.91
N ALA A 142 3.07 48.83 -39.73
CA ALA A 142 2.04 48.62 -40.78
C ALA A 142 2.43 47.74 -42.00
N ARG A 143 3.45 46.89 -41.91
CA ARG A 143 3.89 46.02 -43.01
C ARG A 143 3.77 44.56 -42.58
N MET A 144 2.58 44.00 -42.84
CA MET A 144 2.25 42.58 -42.75
C MET A 144 3.02 41.78 -43.81
N SER A 145 4.34 41.66 -43.66
CA SER A 145 5.12 40.78 -44.54
C SER A 145 4.86 39.31 -44.18
N PRO A 146 4.94 38.38 -45.14
CA PRO A 146 4.85 36.94 -44.87
C PRO A 146 5.82 36.48 -43.77
N GLU A 147 7.02 37.08 -43.69
CA GLU A 147 8.00 36.81 -42.64
C GLU A 147 7.52 37.25 -41.24
N PHE A 148 6.82 38.39 -41.14
CA PHE A 148 6.29 38.86 -39.86
C PHE A 148 5.16 37.95 -39.36
N LEU A 149 4.26 37.52 -40.25
CA LEU A 149 3.23 36.53 -39.91
C LEU A 149 3.86 35.22 -39.40
N ARG A 150 4.92 34.76 -40.06
CA ARG A 150 5.65 33.55 -39.65
C ARG A 150 6.28 33.70 -38.26
N LEU A 151 6.82 34.88 -37.95
CA LEU A 151 7.36 35.19 -36.63
C LEU A 151 6.26 35.20 -35.54
N LYS A 152 5.10 35.79 -35.83
CA LYS A 152 3.95 35.79 -34.91
C LYS A 152 3.43 34.38 -34.63
N LEU A 153 3.30 33.56 -35.68
CA LEU A 153 2.93 32.14 -35.54
C LEU A 153 3.94 31.38 -34.67
N SER A 154 5.24 31.59 -34.88
CA SER A 154 6.29 30.98 -34.06
C SER A 154 6.24 31.43 -32.59
N ALA A 155 5.93 32.69 -32.32
CA ALA A 155 5.72 33.18 -30.95
C ALA A 155 4.47 32.55 -30.29
N GLN A 156 3.38 32.39 -31.04
CA GLN A 156 2.18 31.68 -30.57
C GLN A 156 2.46 30.20 -30.28
N GLU A 157 3.23 29.53 -31.14
CA GLU A 157 3.69 28.16 -30.92
C GLU A 157 4.56 28.04 -29.66
N THR A 158 5.42 29.04 -29.41
CA THR A 158 6.23 29.12 -28.18
C THR A 158 5.36 29.24 -26.93
N ILE A 159 4.31 30.08 -26.95
CA ILE A 159 3.35 30.18 -25.84
C ILE A 159 2.61 28.85 -25.64
N ALA A 160 2.18 28.19 -26.71
CA ALA A 160 1.51 26.90 -26.62
C ALA A 160 2.44 25.83 -26.02
N GLY A 161 3.71 25.82 -26.42
CA GLY A 161 4.75 24.98 -25.83
C GLY A 161 4.96 25.25 -24.34
N ALA A 162 5.10 26.52 -23.96
CA ALA A 162 5.28 26.93 -22.56
C ALA A 162 4.07 26.55 -21.69
N ARG A 163 2.84 26.75 -22.18
CA ARG A 163 1.62 26.34 -21.46
C ARG A 163 1.53 24.83 -21.28
N ARG A 164 1.95 24.06 -22.27
CA ARG A 164 2.02 22.60 -22.15
C ARG A 164 3.01 22.19 -21.05
N SER A 165 4.18 22.84 -20.99
CA SER A 165 5.16 22.60 -19.91
C SER A 165 4.63 23.00 -18.54
N GLU A 166 3.89 24.11 -18.42
CA GLU A 166 3.23 24.52 -17.19
C GLU A 166 2.22 23.46 -16.70
N LEU A 167 1.35 22.98 -17.59
CA LEU A 167 0.36 21.95 -17.25
C LEU A 167 1.01 20.64 -16.80
N GLN A 168 2.14 20.27 -17.43
CA GLN A 168 2.93 19.13 -16.98
C GLN A 168 3.48 19.36 -15.57
N ALA A 169 4.05 20.54 -15.29
CA ALA A 169 4.57 20.88 -13.96
C ALA A 169 3.48 20.88 -12.87
N VAL A 170 2.25 21.33 -13.18
CA VAL A 170 1.10 21.22 -12.28
C VAL A 170 0.81 19.75 -11.95
N THR A 171 0.79 18.90 -12.98
CA THR A 171 0.53 17.46 -12.82
C THR A 171 1.61 16.80 -11.98
N ASP A 172 2.88 17.13 -12.22
CA ASP A 172 4.03 16.60 -11.49
C ASP A 172 4.04 17.06 -10.01
N TYR A 173 3.64 18.30 -9.73
CA TYR A 173 3.45 18.80 -8.38
C TYR A 173 2.35 18.03 -7.63
N ASN A 174 1.19 17.85 -8.25
CA ASN A 174 0.09 17.07 -7.68
C ASN A 174 0.49 15.61 -7.44
N ALA A 175 1.21 15.00 -8.37
CA ALA A 175 1.74 13.65 -8.22
C ALA A 175 2.74 13.55 -7.04
N ALA A 176 3.58 14.57 -6.84
CA ALA A 176 4.50 14.63 -5.71
C ALA A 176 3.76 14.73 -4.36
N LEU A 177 2.69 15.52 -4.29
CA LEU A 177 1.83 15.62 -3.10
C LEU A 177 1.17 14.28 -2.75
N ILE A 178 0.62 13.58 -3.75
CA ILE A 178 0.02 12.25 -3.56
C ILE A 178 1.07 11.25 -3.06
N ARG A 179 2.29 11.28 -3.62
CA ARG A 179 3.39 10.39 -3.19
C ARG A 179 3.83 10.68 -1.74
N LEU A 180 3.85 11.94 -1.33
CA LEU A 180 4.12 12.31 0.06
C LEU A 180 3.04 11.78 1.01
N ALA A 181 1.76 11.89 0.63
CA ALA A 181 0.66 11.33 1.39
C ALA A 181 0.74 9.79 1.50
N GLN A 182 1.12 9.11 0.41
CA GLN A 182 1.39 7.65 0.38
C GLN A 182 2.48 7.26 1.37
N THR A 183 3.60 7.98 1.36
CA THR A 183 4.77 7.66 2.18
C THR A 183 4.51 7.91 3.66
N THR A 184 3.73 8.94 3.99
CA THR A 184 3.34 9.26 5.38
C THR A 184 2.20 8.40 5.89
N GLY A 185 1.52 7.65 5.02
CA GLY A 185 0.40 6.76 5.37
C GLY A 185 -0.93 7.50 5.58
N THR A 186 -1.05 8.73 5.09
CA THR A 186 -2.26 9.58 5.25
C THR A 186 -3.25 9.45 4.09
N VAL A 187 -2.96 8.64 3.08
CA VAL A 187 -3.81 8.45 1.88
C VAL A 187 -5.24 8.02 2.23
N LEU A 188 -5.38 7.15 3.23
CA LEU A 188 -6.68 6.65 3.69
C LEU A 188 -7.48 7.65 4.53
N GLN A 189 -6.88 8.80 4.92
CA GLN A 189 -7.56 9.88 5.62
C GLN A 189 -8.03 11.02 4.68
N GLY A 190 -7.89 10.83 3.37
CA GLY A 190 -8.73 11.46 2.34
C GLY A 190 -8.93 12.98 2.46
N THR A 191 -7.95 13.77 2.02
CA THR A 191 -8.16 15.23 1.87
C THR A 191 -7.53 15.83 0.61
N VAL A 192 -6.50 15.21 0.02
CA VAL A 192 -5.74 15.85 -1.08
C VAL A 192 -6.42 15.71 -2.45
N VAL A 193 -7.11 14.60 -2.73
CA VAL A 193 -7.74 14.39 -4.06
C VAL A 193 -9.04 15.20 -4.21
N THR A 194 -9.78 15.40 -3.12
CA THR A 194 -11.04 16.15 -3.13
C THR A 194 -10.83 17.65 -3.27
N SER A 195 -9.80 18.24 -2.66
CA SER A 195 -9.55 19.68 -2.73
C SER A 195 -9.17 20.14 -4.15
N THR A 196 -8.27 19.41 -4.81
CA THR A 196 -7.81 19.78 -6.17
C THR A 196 -8.88 19.54 -7.24
N ALA A 197 -9.71 18.50 -7.09
CA ALA A 197 -10.86 18.29 -7.98
C ALA A 197 -11.91 19.42 -7.84
N MET A 198 -12.10 19.95 -6.63
CA MET A 198 -13.02 21.05 -6.34
C MET A 198 -12.48 22.39 -6.86
N GLU A 199 -11.17 22.61 -6.78
CA GLU A 199 -10.48 23.82 -7.27
C GLU A 199 -10.43 23.87 -8.82
N LEU A 200 -10.23 22.71 -9.47
CA LEU A 200 -10.32 22.58 -10.93
C LEU A 200 -11.77 22.71 -11.44
N SER A 201 -12.76 22.25 -10.67
CA SER A 201 -14.18 22.42 -10.99
C SER A 201 -14.63 23.88 -10.86
N GLY A 202 -14.23 24.57 -9.78
CA GLY A 202 -14.58 25.98 -9.56
C GLY A 202 -13.92 26.94 -10.57
N GLY A 203 -12.68 26.67 -10.95
CA GLY A 203 -11.96 27.50 -11.95
C GLY A 203 -12.45 27.34 -13.40
N LEU A 204 -13.19 26.26 -13.70
CA LEU A 204 -13.79 26.03 -15.01
C LEU A 204 -15.20 26.65 -15.14
N GLU A 205 -15.97 26.76 -14.06
CA GLU A 205 -17.27 27.45 -14.06
C GLU A 205 -17.15 28.97 -14.16
N GLU A 206 -16.10 29.57 -13.57
CA GLU A 206 -15.94 31.04 -13.56
C GLU A 206 -15.45 31.63 -14.90
N ARG A 207 -14.96 30.79 -15.83
CA ARG A 207 -14.35 31.24 -17.10
C ARG A 207 -15.18 30.96 -18.35
N LEU A 208 -16.39 30.43 -18.22
CA LEU A 208 -17.29 30.19 -19.35
C LEU A 208 -18.42 31.24 -19.35
N PRO A 209 -18.54 32.12 -20.36
CA PRO A 209 -19.74 32.94 -20.49
C PRO A 209 -20.95 32.02 -20.70
N ALA A 210 -22.04 32.32 -20.00
CA ALA A 210 -23.28 31.54 -19.92
C ALA A 210 -24.09 31.43 -21.24
N THR A 211 -23.45 31.46 -22.40
CA THR A 211 -24.11 31.42 -23.72
C THR A 211 -23.33 30.56 -24.70
N TRP A 212 -23.40 29.25 -24.48
CA TRP A 212 -23.43 28.24 -25.55
C TRP A 212 -24.52 27.27 -25.09
N GLY A 213 -25.76 27.43 -25.55
CA GLY A 213 -26.11 27.03 -26.91
C GLY A 213 -26.28 25.51 -26.88
N GLU A 214 -27.53 25.11 -26.61
CA GLU A 214 -27.99 23.72 -26.67
C GLU A 214 -27.33 22.97 -27.84
N SER A 215 -26.74 21.81 -27.57
CA SER A 215 -26.22 20.94 -28.62
C SER A 215 -26.46 19.47 -28.30
N PRO A 216 -26.69 18.64 -29.33
CA PRO A 216 -27.89 17.83 -29.43
C PRO A 216 -27.60 16.34 -29.31
N TRP A 217 -26.83 15.94 -28.30
CA TRP A 217 -26.53 14.53 -28.04
C TRP A 217 -27.15 14.07 -26.73
N ARG A 218 -28.48 14.09 -26.71
CA ARG A 218 -29.29 13.32 -25.76
C ARG A 218 -30.41 12.63 -26.52
N SER A 219 -30.06 11.57 -27.25
CA SER A 219 -31.04 10.60 -27.72
C SER A 219 -30.98 9.36 -26.83
N GLY A 220 -32.15 8.93 -26.34
CA GLY A 220 -32.32 7.66 -25.64
C GLY A 220 -32.88 7.74 -24.23
N GLU A 221 -33.98 8.46 -24.02
CA GLU A 221 -34.93 8.04 -22.99
C GLU A 221 -35.45 6.63 -23.37
N THR A 222 -35.40 5.67 -22.45
CA THR A 222 -36.58 4.83 -22.23
C THR A 222 -36.83 4.70 -20.73
N THR A 223 -38.05 5.10 -20.40
CA THR A 223 -38.71 5.02 -19.11
C THR A 223 -39.08 3.57 -18.78
N LYS A 224 -38.97 3.25 -17.49
CA LYS A 224 -39.70 2.24 -16.70
C LYS A 224 -40.45 1.14 -17.47
N LYS A 225 -40.05 -0.13 -17.28
CA LYS A 225 -41.00 -1.24 -17.11
C LYS A 225 -40.44 -2.38 -16.27
N ASN A 226 -41.19 -2.68 -15.23
CA ASN A 226 -41.20 -3.84 -14.37
C ASN A 226 -41.18 -5.16 -15.17
N GLN A 227 -40.18 -6.03 -15.00
CA GLN A 227 -40.34 -7.46 -15.34
C GLN A 227 -39.36 -8.36 -14.56
N LYS A 228 -39.96 -9.23 -13.75
CA LYS A 228 -39.46 -10.41 -13.04
C LYS A 228 -38.28 -11.14 -13.72
N TYR A 229 -37.26 -11.46 -12.93
CA TYR A 229 -36.29 -12.52 -13.21
C TYR A 229 -36.93 -13.90 -12.95
N PRO A 230 -36.89 -14.87 -13.88
CA PRO A 230 -37.07 -16.27 -13.52
C PRO A 230 -35.72 -16.91 -13.15
N THR A 231 -35.72 -17.52 -11.98
CA THR A 231 -34.73 -18.46 -11.46
C THR A 231 -34.62 -19.67 -12.39
N THR A 232 -33.42 -19.96 -12.91
CA THR A 232 -33.15 -21.24 -13.60
C THR A 232 -32.47 -22.20 -12.64
N GLN A 233 -33.05 -23.39 -12.62
CA GLN A 233 -32.82 -24.55 -11.76
C GLN A 233 -31.46 -25.23 -11.95
N ASP A 234 -30.99 -25.76 -10.83
CA ASP A 234 -30.38 -27.08 -10.60
C ASP A 234 -30.23 -28.02 -11.80
N ILE A 235 -29.01 -28.57 -11.95
CA ILE A 235 -28.78 -29.92 -12.47
C ILE A 235 -27.69 -30.60 -11.59
N PRO A 236 -27.92 -31.85 -11.14
CA PRO A 236 -27.13 -32.52 -10.10
C PRO A 236 -25.88 -33.23 -10.64
N VAL A 237 -24.88 -33.38 -9.76
CA VAL A 237 -23.72 -34.27 -9.96
C VAL A 237 -23.99 -35.57 -9.19
N ARG A 238 -23.92 -36.69 -9.91
CA ARG A 238 -23.80 -38.04 -9.35
C ARG A 238 -22.36 -38.33 -8.98
#